data_AF-X1U6H3-F1
#
_entry.id   AF-X1U6H3-F1
#
_cell.length_a   1.000
_cell.length_b   1.000
_cell.length_c   1.000
_cell.angle_alpha   90.00
_cell.angle_beta   90.00
_cell.angle_gamma   90.00
#
_symmetry.space_group_name_H-M   'P 1'
#
loop_
_entity.id
_entity.type
_entity.pdbx_description
1 polymer ?
#
loop_
_entity_poly.entity_id
_entity_poly.type
_entity_poly.pdbx_seq_one_letter_code
_entity_poly.pdbx_strand_id
1 'polypeptide(L)'
;AYMMTAALSFPFDHDWTKIYLYTAGKVCRQHKQAEVPQDILVESLDDDQMRDLNRLKAWLYQKRTLVRGERDRIERRQKREEAAAAREAAQPALFNF
;
A
#
# COMPACT_ATOMS: atom_id res chain seq x y z
N ALA A 1 -15.23 16.16 0.68
CA ALA A 1 -15.79 14.81 0.49
C ALA A 1 -15.06 13.86 1.43
N TYR A 2 -15.76 13.23 2.37
CA TYR A 2 -15.13 12.38 3.38
C TYR A 2 -14.81 10.97 2.85
N MET A 3 -15.51 10.52 1.80
CA MET A 3 -15.22 9.27 1.09
C MET A 3 -14.24 9.45 -0.07
N MET A 4 -13.41 8.42 -0.31
CA MET A 4 -12.54 8.32 -1.47
C MET A 4 -13.36 8.42 -2.77
N THR A 5 -12.84 9.09 -3.79
CA THR A 5 -13.52 9.29 -5.09
C THR A 5 -13.98 7.98 -5.75
N ALA A 6 -13.25 6.88 -5.54
CA ALA A 6 -13.63 5.57 -6.02
C ALA A 6 -14.97 5.04 -5.44
N ALA A 7 -15.31 5.44 -4.20
CA ALA A 7 -16.55 5.05 -3.54
C ALA A 7 -17.80 5.67 -4.20
N LEU A 8 -17.62 6.72 -5.00
CA LEU A 8 -18.72 7.37 -5.73
C LEU A 8 -19.17 6.56 -6.95
N SER A 9 -18.33 5.64 -7.43
CA SER A 9 -18.65 4.78 -8.59
C SER A 9 -19.15 3.40 -8.17
N PHE A 10 -18.70 2.90 -7.01
CA PHE A 10 -19.09 1.61 -6.47
C PHE A 10 -19.40 1.77 -4.99
N PRO A 11 -20.67 1.60 -4.56
CA PRO A 11 -20.99 1.63 -3.15
C PRO A 11 -20.27 0.47 -2.47
N PHE A 12 -19.52 0.78 -1.42
CA PHE A 12 -18.91 -0.25 -0.60
C PHE A 12 -19.98 -1.00 0.17
N ASP A 13 -19.65 -2.25 0.52
CA ASP A 13 -20.41 -2.97 1.52
C ASP A 13 -20.49 -2.19 2.84
N HIS A 14 -21.56 -2.43 3.59
CA HIS A 14 -21.88 -1.68 4.81
C HIS A 14 -20.78 -1.75 5.86
N ASP A 15 -20.18 -2.93 6.06
CA ASP A 15 -19.14 -3.12 7.06
C ASP A 15 -17.85 -2.39 6.68
N TRP A 16 -17.48 -2.45 5.40
CA TRP A 16 -16.34 -1.69 4.88
C TRP A 16 -16.55 -0.18 4.94
N THR A 17 -17.79 0.27 4.72
CA THR A 17 -18.17 1.68 4.87
C THR A 17 -17.96 2.16 6.31
N LYS A 18 -18.41 1.38 7.30
CA LYS A 18 -18.18 1.70 8.72
C LYS A 18 -16.70 1.72 9.09
N ILE A 19 -15.94 0.71 8.66
CA ILE A 19 -14.49 0.64 8.88
C ILE A 19 -13.81 1.89 8.29
N TYR A 20 -14.21 2.29 7.09
CA TYR A 20 -13.69 3.49 6.43
C TYR A 20 -14.01 4.76 7.23
N LEU A 21 -15.27 4.98 7.62
CA LEU A 21 -15.68 6.17 8.38
C LEU A 21 -15.00 6.22 9.75
N TYR A 22 -14.87 5.09 10.43
CA TYR A 22 -14.15 4.96 11.69
C TYR A 22 -12.67 5.38 11.56
N THR A 23 -11.97 4.87 10.54
CA THR A 23 -10.56 5.19 10.31
C THR A 23 -10.36 6.63 9.87
N ALA A 24 -11.20 7.14 8.97
CA ALA A 24 -11.19 8.54 8.54
C ALA A 24 -11.43 9.48 9.73
N GLY A 25 -12.42 9.18 10.59
CA GLY A 25 -12.70 9.94 11.79
C GLY A 25 -11.52 10.01 12.75
N LYS A 26 -10.81 8.89 12.95
CA LYS A 26 -9.58 8.87 13.76
C LYS A 26 -8.47 9.73 13.16
N VAL A 27 -8.25 9.66 11.85
CA VAL A 27 -7.23 10.46 11.16
C VAL A 27 -7.57 11.95 11.21
N CYS A 28 -8.82 12.32 10.92
CA CYS A 28 -9.28 13.70 10.99
C CYS A 28 -9.11 14.30 12.40
N ARG A 29 -9.48 13.54 13.45
CA ARG A 29 -9.24 13.93 14.86
C ARG A 29 -7.75 14.09 15.17
N GLN A 30 -6.92 13.14 14.71
CA GLN A 30 -5.47 13.16 14.94
C GLN A 30 -4.79 14.37 14.31
N HIS A 31 -5.18 14.74 13.09
CA HIS A 31 -4.54 15.83 12.35
C HIS A 31 -5.19 17.21 12.55
N LYS A 32 -6.26 17.33 13.36
CA LYS A 32 -7.05 18.57 13.57
C LYS A 32 -7.50 19.23 12.25
N GLN A 33 -7.66 18.45 11.19
CA GLN A 33 -7.86 18.96 9.83
C GLN A 33 -9.32 19.25 9.51
N ALA A 34 -10.26 18.52 10.12
CA ALA A 34 -11.69 18.73 9.94
C ALA A 34 -12.47 17.98 11.02
N GLU A 35 -13.59 18.54 11.47
CA GLU A 35 -14.58 17.78 12.23
C GLU A 35 -15.38 16.90 11.27
N VAL A 36 -15.57 15.63 11.66
CA VAL A 36 -16.45 14.72 10.93
C VAL A 36 -17.87 14.99 11.40
N PRO A 37 -18.85 15.21 10.49
CA PRO A 37 -20.24 15.43 10.86
C PRO A 37 -20.76 14.28 11.73
N GLN A 38 -21.56 14.63 12.75
CA GLN A 38 -22.09 13.66 13.71
C GLN A 38 -22.91 12.56 13.02
N ASP A 39 -23.64 12.89 11.96
CA ASP A 39 -24.53 11.97 11.24
C ASP A 39 -23.82 10.78 10.60
N ILE A 40 -22.52 10.89 10.31
CA ILE A 40 -21.71 9.84 9.67
C ILE A 40 -20.57 9.36 10.57
N LEU A 41 -20.55 9.82 11.82
CA LEU A 41 -19.50 9.50 12.76
C LEU A 41 -19.67 8.07 13.27
N VAL A 42 -18.64 7.26 13.07
CA VAL A 42 -18.56 5.90 13.61
C VAL A 42 -17.52 5.89 14.73
N GLU A 43 -17.97 5.76 15.98
CA GLU A 43 -17.09 5.81 17.16
C GLU A 43 -16.55 4.44 17.57
N SER A 44 -17.29 3.38 17.27
CA SER A 44 -16.93 1.99 17.57
C SER A 44 -17.21 1.09 16.37
N LEU A 45 -16.47 -0.01 16.33
CA LEU A 45 -16.68 -1.12 15.40
C LEU A 45 -17.04 -2.35 16.23
N ASP A 46 -17.86 -3.23 15.67
CA ASP A 46 -18.08 -4.55 16.27
C ASP A 46 -16.85 -5.46 16.09
N ASP A 47 -16.89 -6.63 16.75
CA ASP A 47 -15.75 -7.55 16.78
C ASP A 47 -15.39 -8.09 15.38
N ASP A 48 -16.38 -8.25 14.51
CA ASP A 48 -16.17 -8.75 13.14
C ASP A 48 -15.54 -7.68 12.25
N GLN A 49 -16.06 -6.45 12.28
CA GLN A 49 -15.47 -5.28 11.62
C GLN A 49 -14.05 -5.01 12.13
N MET A 50 -13.81 -5.18 13.44
CA MET A 50 -12.48 -5.03 14.02
C MET A 50 -11.52 -6.11 13.53
N ARG A 51 -11.99 -7.36 13.41
CA ARG A 51 -11.24 -8.49 12.84
C ARG A 51 -10.85 -8.22 11.40
N ASP A 52 -11.78 -7.73 10.59
CA ASP A 52 -11.53 -7.39 9.18
C ASP A 52 -10.57 -6.20 9.03
N LEU A 53 -10.70 -5.18 9.86
CA LEU A 53 -9.76 -4.07 9.92
C LEU A 53 -8.33 -4.56 10.27
N ASN A 54 -8.21 -5.47 11.23
CA ASN A 54 -6.91 -6.04 11.61
C ASN A 54 -6.33 -6.91 10.50
N ARG A 55 -7.16 -7.70 9.81
CA ARG A 55 -6.76 -8.48 8.63
C ARG A 55 -6.26 -7.55 7.51
N LEU A 56 -6.96 -6.46 7.24
CA LEU A 56 -6.54 -5.48 6.24
C LEU A 56 -5.21 -4.84 6.60
N LYS A 57 -5.01 -4.43 7.86
CA LYS A 57 -3.74 -3.87 8.34
C LYS A 57 -2.58 -4.85 8.17
N ALA A 58 -2.79 -6.11 8.54
CA ALA A 58 -1.78 -7.16 8.38
C ALA A 58 -1.43 -7.38 6.90
N TRP A 59 -2.44 -7.43 6.03
CA TRP A 59 -2.25 -7.56 4.58
C TRP A 59 -1.48 -6.37 3.99
N LEU A 60 -1.83 -5.14 4.36
CA LEU A 60 -1.11 -3.93 3.91
C LEU A 60 0.35 -3.94 4.35
N TYR A 61 0.62 -4.36 5.59
CA TYR A 61 1.98 -4.48 6.09
C TYR A 61 2.79 -5.51 5.29
N GLN A 62 2.23 -6.71 5.07
CA GLN A 62 2.86 -7.75 4.25
C GLN A 62 3.08 -7.29 2.81
N LYS A 63 2.12 -6.61 2.18
CA LYS A 63 2.28 -6.10 0.82
C LYS A 63 3.40 -5.07 0.73
N ARG A 64 3.54 -4.18 1.72
CA ARG A 64 4.66 -3.23 1.75
C ARG A 64 6.02 -3.91 1.88
N THR A 65 6.14 -4.97 2.69
CA THR A 65 7.41 -5.71 2.82
C THR A 65 7.74 -6.48 1.54
N LEU A 66 6.74 -7.09 0.90
CA LEU A 66 6.91 -7.79 -0.39
C LEU A 66 7.35 -6.84 -1.50
N VAL A 67 6.69 -5.68 -1.65
CA VAL A 67 7.06 -4.69 -2.68
C VAL A 67 8.49 -4.18 -2.48
N ARG A 68 8.93 -3.97 -1.22
CA ARG A 68 10.32 -3.60 -0.93
C ARG A 68 11.29 -4.71 -1.36
N GLY A 69 11.02 -5.95 -0.93
CA GLY A 69 11.87 -7.09 -1.28
C GLY A 69 11.95 -7.35 -2.79
N GLU A 70 10.86 -7.14 -3.52
CA GLU A 70 10.83 -7.29 -4.97
C GLU A 70 11.63 -6.19 -5.67
N ARG A 71 11.51 -4.94 -5.22
CA ARG A 71 12.35 -3.83 -5.73
C ARG A 71 13.84 -4.12 -5.53
N ASP A 72 14.23 -4.60 -4.36
CA ASP A 72 15.62 -4.94 -4.06
C ASP A 72 16.15 -6.12 -4.90
N ARG A 73 15.27 -7.06 -5.29
CA ARG A 73 15.62 -8.17 -6.19
C ARG A 73 15.81 -7.68 -7.62
N ILE A 74 14.90 -6.84 -8.12
CA ILE A 74 14.98 -6.23 -9.45
C ILE A 74 16.25 -5.39 -9.57
N GLU A 75 16.55 -4.54 -8.58
CA GLU A 75 17.74 -3.69 -8.59
C GLU A 75 19.04 -4.53 -8.61
N ARG A 76 19.11 -5.60 -7.80
CA ARG A 76 20.28 -6.51 -7.81
C ARG A 76 20.44 -7.23 -9.14
N ARG A 77 19.33 -7.59 -9.79
CA ARG A 77 19.35 -8.23 -11.11
C ARG A 77 19.88 -7.26 -12.16
N GLN A 78 19.36 -6.03 -12.18
CA GLN A 78 19.83 -4.98 -13.09
C GLN A 78 21.33 -4.71 -12.92
N LYS A 79 21.82 -4.55 -11.69
CA LYS A 79 23.26 -4.37 -11.43
C LYS A 79 24.13 -5.54 -11.92
N ARG A 80 23.63 -6.77 -11.84
CA ARG A 80 24.35 -7.95 -12.35
C ARG A 80 24.39 -7.97 -13.88
N GLU A 81 23.28 -7.63 -14.52
CA GLU A 81 23.18 -7.52 -15.98
C GLU A 81 24.08 -6.38 -16.51
N GLU A 82 24.06 -5.21 -15.87
CA GLU A 82 24.96 -4.09 -16.18
C GLU A 82 26.44 -4.46 -15.98
N ALA A 83 26.80 -5.13 -14.88
CA ALA A 83 28.17 -5.57 -14.65
C ALA A 83 28.62 -6.65 -15.64
N ALA A 84 27.72 -7.54 -16.07
CA ALA A 84 28.00 -8.53 -17.12
C ALA A 84 28.21 -7.85 -18.47
N ALA A 85 27.33 -6.91 -18.85
CA ALA A 85 27.45 -6.12 -20.07
C ALA A 85 28.74 -5.28 -20.07
N ALA A 86 29.11 -4.68 -18.93
CA ALA A 86 30.35 -3.94 -18.79
C ALA A 86 31.59 -4.84 -18.92
N ARG A 87 31.54 -6.09 -18.42
CA ARG A 87 32.63 -7.07 -18.58
C ARG A 87 32.75 -7.56 -20.01
N GLU A 88 31.63 -7.76 -20.71
CA GLU A 88 31.60 -8.15 -22.12
C GLU A 88 32.12 -7.01 -23.01
N ALA A 89 31.70 -5.78 -22.76
CA ALA A 89 32.19 -4.59 -23.47
C ALA A 89 33.67 -4.28 -23.17
N ALA A 90 34.15 -4.58 -21.96
CA ALA A 90 35.54 -4.38 -21.56
C ALA A 90 36.47 -5.55 -21.94
N GLN A 91 35.93 -6.67 -22.44
CA GLN A 91 36.74 -7.66 -23.15
C GLN A 91 36.89 -7.21 -24.60
N PRO A 92 38.00 -6.57 -25.01
CA PRO A 92 38.32 -6.53 -26.44
C PRO A 92 38.46 -7.98 -26.91
N ALA A 93 38.08 -8.26 -28.16
CA ALA A 93 38.25 -9.56 -28.80
C ALA A 93 39.73 -10.01 -28.71
N LEU A 94 40.08 -10.67 -27.60
CA LEU A 94 41.47 -10.88 -27.20
C LEU A 94 42.05 -12.16 -27.78
N PHE A 95 41.26 -12.92 -28.54
CA PHE A 95 41.71 -14.13 -29.20
C PHE A 95 40.99 -14.30 -30.54
N ASN A 96 41.52 -13.65 -31.59
CA ASN A 96 41.42 -14.17 -32.95
C ASN A 96 42.70 -14.97 -33.18
N PHE A 97 42.59 -16.31 -33.17
CA PHE A 97 43.65 -17.22 -33.59
C PHE A 97 43.41 -17.65 -35.04
#